data_AF-A0A945UF62-F1
#
_entry.id   AF-A0A945UF62-F1
#
_cell.length_a   1.000
_cell.length_b   1.000
_cell.length_c   1.000
_cell.angle_alpha   90.00
_cell.angle_beta   90.00
_cell.angle_gamma   90.00
#
_symmetry.space_group_name_H-M   'P 1'
#
loop_
_entity.id
_entity.type
_entity.pdbx_description
1 polymer ?
#
loop_
_entity_poly.entity_id
_entity_poly.type
_entity_poly.pdbx_seq_one_letter_code
_entity_poly.pdbx_strand_id
1 'polypeptide(L)'
;MMIREMFQTIFVLTALSGIVFTAYADDTGRDLYDEFCQRCHGDDKEGVANYKGDLADFVDRMNGNTQNMPDFTDFFYDDEVVALHEYLTQAE
;
A
#
# COMPACT_ATOMS: atom_id res chain seq x y z
N MET A 1 -20.73 -14.18 -14.05
CA MET A 1 -19.84 -13.41 -13.14
C MET A 1 -18.41 -13.64 -13.63
N MET A 2 -18.06 -13.32 -14.87
CA MET A 2 -17.98 -12.03 -15.57
C MET A 2 -16.78 -11.18 -15.10
N ILE A 3 -15.61 -11.52 -15.68
CA ILE A 3 -14.55 -10.61 -16.17
C ILE A 3 -14.11 -9.46 -15.25
N ARG A 4 -13.00 -9.67 -14.53
CA ARG A 4 -12.12 -8.58 -14.07
C ARG A 4 -11.33 -8.12 -15.29
N GLU A 5 -11.72 -6.98 -15.83
CA GLU A 5 -11.26 -6.50 -17.13
C GLU A 5 -9.77 -6.16 -17.11
N MET A 6 -9.06 -6.78 -18.05
CA MET A 6 -7.72 -6.43 -18.50
C MET A 6 -7.75 -5.01 -19.09
N PHE A 7 -7.47 -3.98 -18.28
CA PHE A 7 -7.22 -2.62 -18.78
C PHE A 7 -5.89 -2.10 -18.26
N GLN A 8 -4.80 -2.78 -18.65
CA GLN A 8 -3.46 -2.17 -18.63
C GLN A 8 -3.05 -2.03 -20.10
N THR A 9 -3.32 -0.86 -20.68
CA THR A 9 -3.05 -0.56 -22.08
C THR A 9 -1.55 -0.67 -22.35
N ILE A 10 -1.15 -1.78 -22.97
CA ILE A 10 0.20 -2.04 -23.46
C ILE A 10 0.50 -1.03 -24.58
N PHE A 11 1.40 -0.08 -24.32
CA PHE A 11 2.01 0.75 -25.35
C PHE A 11 3.39 0.17 -25.70
N VAL A 12 3.44 -0.70 -26.71
CA VAL A 12 4.70 -1.20 -27.28
C VAL A 12 5.27 -0.12 -28.18
N LEU A 13 6.42 0.46 -27.82
CA LEU A 13 7.34 1.05 -28.78
C LEU A 13 8.77 0.65 -28.43
N THR A 14 9.31 -0.16 -29.33
CA THR A 14 10.65 -0.73 -29.37
C THR A 14 11.76 0.33 -29.29
N ALA A 15 12.72 0.15 -28.37
CA ALA A 15 14.10 0.56 -28.56
C ALA A 15 15.04 -0.49 -27.96
N LEU A 16 16.06 -0.84 -28.72
CA LEU A 16 16.98 -1.95 -28.49
C LEU A 16 17.75 -1.83 -27.17
N SER A 17 18.10 -3.00 -26.59
CA SER A 17 18.73 -3.21 -25.27
C SER A 17 17.74 -3.22 -24.09
N GLY A 18 17.02 -4.34 -23.97
CA GLY A 18 16.23 -4.69 -22.79
C GLY A 18 17.05 -4.51 -21.51
N ILE A 19 16.51 -3.94 -20.44
CA ILE A 19 15.27 -4.32 -19.78
C ILE A 19 14.50 -3.05 -19.46
N VAL A 20 13.27 -2.91 -19.96
CA VAL A 20 12.35 -1.91 -19.42
C VAL A 20 11.76 -2.54 -18.15
N PHE A 21 12.37 -2.26 -17.00
CA PHE A 21 11.66 -2.42 -15.72
C PHE A 21 10.57 -1.34 -15.73
N THR A 22 9.42 -1.64 -16.31
CA THR A 22 8.21 -0.93 -15.94
C THR A 22 7.97 -1.29 -14.48
N ALA A 23 8.44 -0.44 -13.57
CA ALA A 23 7.91 -0.42 -12.22
C ALA A 23 6.42 -0.10 -12.39
N TYR A 24 5.61 -1.15 -12.41
CA TYR A 24 4.19 -1.00 -12.19
C TYR A 24 4.10 -0.36 -10.81
N ALA A 25 3.64 0.90 -10.74
CA ALA A 25 3.28 1.48 -9.46
C ALA A 25 2.19 0.57 -8.91
N ASP A 26 2.54 -0.24 -7.93
CA ASP A 26 1.61 -1.14 -7.30
C ASP A 26 0.73 -0.31 -6.37
N ASP A 27 -0.48 -0.01 -6.84
CA ASP A 27 -1.47 0.76 -6.07
C ASP A 27 -2.01 -0.04 -4.87
N THR A 28 -1.56 -1.28 -4.65
CA THR A 28 -2.02 -2.15 -3.56
C THR A 28 -2.01 -1.44 -2.21
N GLY A 29 -0.94 -0.71 -1.85
CA GLY A 29 -0.90 0.02 -0.58
C GLY A 29 -1.96 1.11 -0.46
N ARG A 30 -2.26 1.81 -1.57
CA ARG A 30 -3.33 2.82 -1.62
C ARG A 30 -4.70 2.16 -1.50
N ASP A 31 -4.96 1.11 -2.27
CA ASP A 31 -6.25 0.42 -2.29
C ASP A 31 -6.57 -0.21 -0.92
N LEU A 32 -5.60 -0.83 -0.27
CA LEU A 32 -5.75 -1.37 1.10
C LEU A 32 -6.03 -0.26 2.12
N TYR A 33 -5.35 0.88 2.00
CA TYR A 33 -5.58 2.01 2.88
C TYR A 33 -7.00 2.58 2.71
N ASP A 34 -7.45 2.74 1.47
CA ASP A 34 -8.79 3.23 1.12
C ASP A 34 -9.89 2.27 1.61
N GLU A 35 -9.64 0.96 1.59
CA GLU A 35 -10.62 -0.03 2.03
C GLU A 35 -10.69 -0.16 3.56
N PHE A 36 -9.54 -0.21 4.25
CA PHE A 36 -9.48 -0.62 5.65
C PHE A 36 -9.08 0.50 6.63
N CYS A 37 -8.26 1.47 6.20
CA CYS A 37 -7.58 2.39 7.11
C CYS A 37 -8.22 3.79 7.15
N GLN A 38 -8.65 4.32 6.00
CA GLN A 38 -9.12 5.71 5.87
C GLN A 38 -10.32 6.04 6.78
N ARG A 39 -11.14 5.03 7.13
CA ARG A 39 -12.31 5.22 7.99
C ARG A 39 -11.96 5.82 9.35
N CYS A 40 -10.75 5.56 9.83
CA CYS A 40 -10.24 6.09 11.09
C CYS A 40 -9.12 7.12 10.89
N HIS A 41 -8.36 7.02 9.80
CA HIS A 41 -7.15 7.82 9.58
C HIS A 41 -7.28 8.95 8.55
N GLY A 42 -8.46 9.12 7.92
CA GLY A 42 -8.68 10.09 6.85
C GLY A 42 -8.20 9.54 5.50
N ASP A 43 -8.87 9.91 4.41
CA ASP A 43 -8.52 9.54 3.03
C ASP A 43 -7.18 10.16 2.59
N ASP A 44 -6.83 11.30 3.16
CA ASP A 44 -5.58 12.04 2.92
C ASP A 44 -4.46 11.76 3.93
N LYS A 45 -4.59 10.71 4.75
CA LYS A 45 -3.60 10.29 5.76
C LYS A 45 -3.40 11.27 6.92
N GLU A 46 -4.28 12.25 7.14
CA GLU A 46 -4.21 13.20 8.27
C GLU A 46 -3.97 12.50 9.63
N GLY A 47 -4.68 11.40 9.89
CA GLY A 47 -4.61 10.64 11.13
C GLY A 47 -3.29 9.88 11.34
N VAL A 48 -2.44 9.81 10.31
CA VAL A 48 -1.11 9.18 10.33
C VAL A 48 0.00 10.08 9.77
N ALA A 49 -0.24 11.37 9.53
CA ALA A 49 0.71 12.28 8.90
C ALA A 49 2.07 12.38 9.64
N ASN A 50 2.06 12.19 10.96
CA ASN A 50 3.26 12.21 11.81
C ASN A 50 3.99 10.86 11.88
N TYR A 51 3.47 9.81 11.26
CA TYR A 51 4.14 8.52 11.20
C TYR A 51 5.36 8.61 10.28
N LYS A 52 6.53 8.23 10.81
CA LYS A 52 7.84 8.21 10.11
C LYS A 52 8.69 6.99 10.50
N GLY A 53 8.03 5.94 11.00
CA GLY A 53 8.70 4.71 11.43
C GLY A 53 9.18 3.88 10.25
N ASP A 54 10.11 2.96 10.52
CA ASP A 54 10.49 1.94 9.55
C ASP A 54 9.47 0.79 9.50
N LEU A 55 9.70 -0.22 8.66
CA LEU A 55 8.79 -1.35 8.50
C LEU A 55 8.61 -2.14 9.81
N ALA A 56 9.65 -2.25 10.65
CA ALA A 56 9.54 -2.94 11.92
C ALA A 56 8.64 -2.16 12.89
N ASP A 57 8.79 -0.83 12.94
CA ASP A 57 7.89 0.05 13.68
C ASP A 57 6.44 -0.05 13.16
N PHE A 58 6.26 -0.20 11.85
CA PHE A 58 4.93 -0.38 11.23
C PHE A 58 4.26 -1.67 11.70
N VAL A 59 4.99 -2.78 11.62
CA VAL A 59 4.51 -4.10 12.05
C VAL A 59 4.15 -4.08 13.54
N ASP A 60 5.01 -3.51 14.40
CA ASP A 60 4.70 -3.39 15.83
C ASP A 60 3.44 -2.55 16.08
N ARG A 61 3.25 -1.49 15.30
CA ARG A 61 2.06 -0.64 15.38
C ARG A 61 0.78 -1.38 14.95
N MET A 62 0.87 -2.23 13.92
CA MET A 62 -0.21 -3.05 13.37
C MET A 62 -0.66 -4.18 14.31
N ASN A 63 0.21 -4.61 15.22
CA ASN A 63 -0.10 -5.63 16.24
C ASN A 63 -1.10 -5.18 17.33
N GLY A 64 -1.80 -4.05 17.13
CA GLY A 64 -2.82 -3.58 18.07
C GLY A 64 -2.29 -3.06 19.41
N ASN A 65 -0.99 -2.72 19.50
CA ASN A 65 -0.34 -2.24 20.73
C ASN A 65 -0.87 -0.88 21.25
N THR A 66 -1.87 -0.28 20.58
CA THR A 66 -2.53 0.95 21.06
C THR A 66 -3.99 0.71 21.36
N GLN A 67 -4.49 1.34 22.43
CA GLN A 67 -5.85 1.15 22.95
C GLN A 67 -6.99 1.43 21.95
N ASN A 68 -6.73 2.10 20.82
CA ASN A 68 -7.75 2.54 19.86
C ASN A 68 -7.63 1.93 18.46
N MET A 69 -6.48 1.34 18.11
CA MET A 69 -6.28 0.72 16.80
C MET A 69 -6.42 -0.79 16.98
N PRO A 70 -7.32 -1.45 16.22
CA PRO A 70 -7.44 -2.91 16.26
C PRO A 70 -6.12 -3.60 15.98
N ASP A 71 -6.02 -4.85 16.45
CA ASP A 71 -4.95 -5.74 16.04
C ASP A 71 -5.23 -6.23 14.61
N PHE A 72 -4.29 -5.94 13.70
CA PHE A 72 -4.30 -6.38 12.30
C PHE A 72 -3.28 -7.50 12.04
N THR A 73 -2.69 -8.08 13.10
CA THR A 73 -1.86 -9.27 12.97
C THR A 73 -2.63 -10.35 12.21
N ASP A 74 -1.98 -10.95 11.21
CA ASP A 74 -2.53 -11.98 10.33
C ASP A 74 -3.73 -11.54 9.46
N PHE A 75 -4.10 -10.26 9.42
CA PHE A 75 -5.17 -9.77 8.54
C PHE A 75 -4.68 -9.54 7.09
N PHE A 76 -3.41 -9.16 6.94
CA PHE A 76 -2.77 -8.86 5.65
C PHE A 76 -1.59 -9.82 5.41
N TYR A 77 -1.26 -10.07 4.15
CA TYR A 77 -0.05 -10.79 3.77
C TYR A 77 1.21 -9.92 3.95
N ASP A 78 2.38 -10.55 4.05
CA ASP A 78 3.66 -9.84 4.27
C ASP A 78 3.94 -8.77 3.20
N ASP A 79 3.62 -9.04 1.93
CA ASP A 79 3.79 -8.10 0.82
C ASP A 79 2.78 -6.95 0.87
N GLU A 80 1.55 -7.19 1.32
CA GLU A 80 0.53 -6.16 1.55
C GLU A 80 0.92 -5.20 2.70
N VAL A 81 1.52 -5.74 3.77
CA VAL A 81 2.05 -4.93 4.88
C VAL A 81 3.19 -4.03 4.39
N VAL A 82 4.07 -4.54 3.53
CA VAL A 82 5.12 -3.75 2.88
C VAL A 82 4.50 -2.65 2.00
N ALA A 83 3.53 -3.01 1.15
CA ALA A 83 2.87 -2.04 0.26
C ALA A 83 2.16 -0.91 1.04
N LEU A 84 1.52 -1.23 2.16
CA LEU A 84 0.92 -0.25 3.07
C LEU A 84 1.98 0.68 3.67
N HIS A 85 3.10 0.14 4.16
CA HIS A 85 4.20 0.94 4.72
C HIS A 85 4.81 1.87 3.66
N GLU A 86 5.07 1.36 2.46
CA GLU A 86 5.55 2.15 1.33
C GLU A 86 4.55 3.26 0.98
N TYR A 87 3.25 2.97 0.93
CA TYR A 87 2.22 3.98 0.69
C TYR A 87 2.21 5.10 1.75
N LEU A 88 2.41 4.77 3.02
CA LEU A 88 2.42 5.77 4.10
C LEU A 88 3.70 6.59 4.17
N THR A 89 4.82 6.06 3.69
CA THR A 89 6.15 6.70 3.78
C THR A 89 6.60 7.37 2.48
N GLN A 90 5.91 7.12 1.36
CA GLN A 90 6.10 7.85 0.12
C GLN A 90 5.89 9.36 0.33
N ALA A 91 6.84 10.15 -0.15
CA ALA A 91 6.70 11.61 -0.21
C ALA A 91 5.68 11.97 -1.31
N GLU A 92 4.80 12.92 -1.00
CA GLU A 92 3.81 13.48 -1.93
C GLU A 92 4.46 14.21 -3.12
#